data_AF-A0A9D6RWX5-F1
#
_entry.id   AF-A0A9D6RWX5-F1
#
_cell.length_a   1.000
_cell.length_b   1.000
_cell.length_c   1.000
_cell.angle_alpha   90.00
_cell.angle_beta   90.00
_cell.angle_gamma   90.00
#
_symmetry.space_group_name_H-M   'P 1'
#
loop_
_entity.id
_entity.type
_entity.pdbx_description
1 polymer ?
#
loop_
_entity_poly.entity_id
_entity_poly.type
_entity_poly.pdbx_seq_one_letter_code
_entity_poly.pdbx_strand_id
1 'polypeptide(L)'
;MANEINQDENSPELPPGEPNPPGVAELPPGAMPEARLAELESLVTEKDGALAEANTRFVELEQAVASKENEIVSLKQSQAELEERLTTISHSLAEAVARYKATVVQANPEVIEELISGDTIESINESLDKAKALVSKVRQGVETQISLAKVPAGAPERTAPDLSALSPREKIQYAIEGKK
;
A
#
# COMPACT_ATOMS: atom_id res chain seq x y z
N MET A 1 -47.28 -56.23 -30.76
CA MET A 1 -47.74 -55.80 -29.43
C MET A 1 -48.30 -54.39 -29.62
N ALA A 2 -49.48 -54.15 -30.20
CA ALA A 2 -50.81 -54.76 -30.01
C ALA A 2 -51.32 -54.66 -28.56
N ASN A 3 -52.14 -53.64 -28.34
CA ASN A 3 -53.21 -53.45 -27.35
C ASN A 3 -54.02 -52.24 -27.91
N GLU A 4 -55.25 -52.27 -28.43
CA GLU A 4 -56.43 -53.14 -28.22
C GLU A 4 -56.76 -53.28 -26.72
N ILE A 5 -57.90 -52.90 -26.14
CA ILE A 5 -59.27 -52.56 -26.58
C ILE A 5 -59.90 -51.78 -25.40
N ASN A 6 -60.77 -50.79 -25.67
CA ASN A 6 -62.14 -50.79 -25.12
C ASN A 6 -62.92 -49.57 -25.63
N GLN A 7 -63.76 -49.88 -26.61
CA GLN A 7 -64.99 -49.17 -26.92
C GLN A 7 -65.92 -49.36 -25.72
N ASP A 8 -66.43 -48.27 -25.15
CA ASP A 8 -67.71 -48.31 -24.46
C ASP A 8 -68.66 -47.42 -25.26
N GLU A 9 -69.64 -48.09 -25.86
CA GLU A 9 -70.81 -47.50 -26.45
C GLU A 9 -71.62 -46.81 -25.35
N ASN A 10 -71.88 -45.52 -25.51
CA ASN A 10 -73.06 -44.93 -24.89
C ASN A 10 -73.57 -43.76 -25.73
N SER A 11 -74.38 -44.11 -26.73
CA SER A 11 -75.31 -43.17 -27.37
C SER A 11 -76.58 -43.09 -26.52
N PRO A 12 -77.04 -41.88 -26.18
CA PRO A 12 -78.47 -41.63 -26.07
C PRO A 12 -78.91 -40.59 -27.10
N GLU A 13 -79.79 -41.06 -27.99
CA GLU A 13 -80.89 -40.35 -28.65
C GLU A 13 -80.76 -38.86 -29.00
N LEU A 14 -80.74 -38.61 -30.31
CA LEU A 14 -81.08 -37.32 -30.94
C LEU A 14 -82.56 -36.96 -30.67
N PRO A 15 -82.87 -35.76 -30.16
CA PRO A 15 -84.24 -35.25 -30.22
C PRO A 15 -84.63 -34.88 -31.67
N PRO A 16 -85.92 -34.99 -32.03
CA PRO A 16 -86.39 -34.78 -33.39
C PRO A 16 -86.41 -33.29 -33.75
N GLY A 17 -86.12 -33.03 -35.03
CA GLY A 17 -86.14 -31.75 -35.74
C GLY A 17 -86.79 -30.55 -35.05
N GLU A 18 -85.96 -29.54 -34.80
CA GLU A 18 -86.38 -28.15 -34.77
C GLU A 18 -85.90 -27.42 -36.04
N PRO A 19 -86.71 -26.49 -36.56
CA PRO A 19 -86.65 -26.04 -37.93
C PRO A 19 -85.38 -25.23 -38.23
N ASN A 20 -84.89 -25.34 -39.46
CA ASN A 20 -83.91 -24.43 -40.04
C ASN A 20 -84.23 -22.98 -39.62
N PRO A 21 -83.31 -22.26 -38.96
CA PRO A 21 -83.49 -20.83 -38.76
C PRO A 21 -83.54 -20.14 -40.13
N PRO A 22 -84.58 -19.33 -40.39
CA PRO A 22 -84.71 -18.59 -41.62
C PRO A 22 -83.67 -17.47 -41.63
N GLY A 23 -83.01 -17.30 -42.76
CA GLY A 23 -82.19 -16.13 -43.02
C GLY A 23 -80.74 -16.34 -42.58
N VAL A 24 -79.91 -16.55 -43.59
CA VAL A 24 -78.60 -15.89 -43.65
C VAL A 24 -78.90 -14.41 -43.39
N ALA A 25 -78.83 -13.97 -42.14
CA ALA A 25 -78.64 -12.56 -41.86
C ALA A 25 -77.26 -12.27 -42.41
N GLU A 26 -77.22 -11.78 -43.64
CA GLU A 26 -76.07 -11.10 -44.22
C GLU A 26 -75.54 -10.13 -43.17
N LEU A 27 -74.48 -10.55 -42.49
CA LEU A 27 -73.56 -9.61 -41.86
C LEU A 27 -73.12 -8.69 -42.99
N PRO A 28 -73.24 -7.36 -42.83
CA PRO A 28 -72.86 -6.43 -43.89
C PRO A 28 -71.42 -6.71 -44.33
N PRO A 29 -71.19 -7.09 -45.61
CA PRO A 29 -69.87 -7.45 -46.09
C PRO A 29 -69.10 -6.17 -46.40
N GLY A 30 -68.01 -5.89 -45.67
CA GLY A 30 -66.99 -4.93 -46.11
C GLY A 30 -66.29 -4.10 -45.04
N ALA A 31 -66.96 -3.70 -43.95
CA ALA A 31 -66.41 -2.63 -43.09
C ALA A 31 -65.41 -3.08 -42.00
N MET A 32 -65.45 -4.33 -41.54
CA MET A 32 -64.62 -4.84 -40.44
C MET A 32 -63.17 -5.22 -40.81
N PRO A 33 -62.87 -5.82 -41.99
CA PRO A 33 -61.49 -6.17 -42.33
C PRO A 33 -60.65 -4.94 -42.71
N GLU A 34 -61.23 -3.96 -43.39
CA GLU A 34 -60.54 -2.72 -43.80
C GLU A 34 -60.16 -1.85 -42.59
N ALA A 35 -61.04 -1.73 -41.60
CA ALA A 35 -60.76 -0.99 -40.37
C ALA A 35 -59.62 -1.62 -39.55
N ARG A 36 -59.56 -2.96 -39.49
CA ARG A 36 -58.46 -3.69 -38.82
C ARG A 36 -57.14 -3.58 -39.58
N LEU A 37 -57.17 -3.57 -40.91
CA LEU A 37 -55.98 -3.35 -41.73
C LEU A 37 -55.42 -1.94 -41.51
N ALA A 38 -56.27 -0.91 -41.48
CA ALA A 38 -55.85 0.46 -41.18
C ALA A 38 -55.25 0.59 -39.77
N GLU A 39 -55.84 -0.09 -38.77
CA GLU A 39 -55.30 -0.13 -37.40
C GLU A 39 -53.93 -0.84 -37.34
N LEU A 40 -53.78 -1.98 -38.03
CA LEU A 40 -52.52 -2.70 -38.11
C LEU A 40 -51.44 -1.90 -38.83
N GLU A 41 -51.78 -1.21 -39.93
CA GLU A 41 -50.86 -0.32 -40.65
C GLU A 41 -50.40 0.83 -39.76
N SER A 42 -51.33 1.47 -39.04
CA SER A 42 -50.99 2.51 -38.05
C SER A 42 -50.05 1.96 -36.98
N LEU A 43 -50.32 0.76 -36.44
CA LEU A 43 -49.49 0.14 -35.43
C LEU A 43 -48.09 -0.22 -35.97
N VAL A 44 -47.98 -0.68 -37.21
CA VAL A 44 -46.69 -0.95 -37.86
C VAL A 44 -45.88 0.34 -38.00
N THR A 45 -46.49 1.43 -38.47
CA THR A 45 -45.78 2.72 -38.59
C THR A 45 -45.31 3.26 -37.23
N GLU A 46 -46.12 3.12 -36.18
CA GLU A 46 -45.73 3.48 -34.81
C GLU A 46 -44.54 2.64 -34.33
N LYS A 47 -44.57 1.32 -34.56
CA LYS A 47 -43.50 0.42 -34.13
C LYS A 47 -42.22 0.61 -34.93
N ASP A 48 -42.31 0.89 -36.22
CA ASP A 48 -41.16 1.22 -37.06
C ASP A 48 -40.51 2.53 -36.62
N GLY A 49 -41.32 3.53 -36.23
CA GLY A 49 -40.83 4.78 -35.63
C GLY A 49 -40.10 4.52 -34.31
N ALA A 50 -40.72 3.78 -33.40
CA ALA A 50 -40.11 3.42 -32.11
C ALA A 50 -38.82 2.59 -32.30
N LEU A 51 -38.78 1.70 -33.28
CA LEU A 51 -37.59 0.91 -33.61
C LEU A 51 -36.47 1.79 -34.16
N ALA A 52 -36.78 2.77 -35.00
CA ALA A 52 -35.80 3.73 -35.52
C ALA A 52 -35.20 4.60 -34.39
N GLU A 53 -36.03 5.06 -33.45
CA GLU A 53 -35.57 5.79 -32.27
C GLU A 53 -34.68 4.92 -31.36
N ALA A 54 -35.10 3.68 -31.10
CA ALA A 54 -34.32 2.73 -30.31
C ALA A 54 -32.96 2.42 -30.96
N ASN A 55 -32.93 2.22 -32.28
CA ASN A 55 -31.69 2.00 -33.02
C ASN A 55 -30.75 3.22 -32.96
N THR A 56 -31.31 4.44 -33.07
CA THR A 56 -30.52 5.67 -32.90
C THR A 56 -29.87 5.73 -31.53
N ARG A 57 -30.65 5.46 -30.47
CA ARG A 57 -30.15 5.44 -29.10
C ARG A 57 -29.13 4.33 -28.85
N PHE A 58 -29.28 3.19 -29.51
CA PHE A 58 -28.33 2.08 -29.44
C PHE A 58 -26.97 2.49 -30.00
N VAL A 59 -26.94 3.11 -31.19
CA VAL A 59 -25.70 3.62 -31.81
C VAL A 59 -25.03 4.68 -30.92
N GLU A 60 -25.79 5.60 -30.33
CA GLU A 60 -25.26 6.60 -29.40
C GLU A 60 -24.61 5.96 -28.17
N LEU A 61 -25.26 4.95 -27.59
CA LEU A 61 -24.74 4.21 -26.44
C LEU A 61 -23.49 3.40 -26.81
N GLU A 62 -23.46 2.75 -27.97
CA GLU A 62 -22.25 2.05 -28.45
C GLU A 62 -21.08 3.01 -28.62
N GLN A 63 -21.31 4.20 -29.18
CA GLN A 63 -20.28 5.22 -29.31
C GLN A 63 -19.79 5.73 -27.94
N ALA A 64 -20.71 5.94 -26.99
CA ALA A 64 -20.36 6.33 -25.64
C ALA A 64 -19.53 5.26 -24.91
N VAL A 65 -19.91 3.97 -25.05
CA VAL A 65 -19.16 2.84 -24.50
C VAL A 65 -17.76 2.78 -25.11
N ALA A 66 -17.64 2.85 -26.44
CA ALA A 66 -16.34 2.84 -27.10
C ALA A 66 -15.45 4.03 -26.66
N SER A 67 -16.03 5.22 -26.46
CA SER A 67 -15.30 6.37 -25.93
C SER A 67 -14.80 6.12 -24.50
N LYS A 68 -15.64 5.55 -23.63
CA LYS A 68 -15.27 5.23 -22.24
C LYS A 68 -14.26 4.10 -22.14
N GLU A 69 -14.32 3.10 -23.01
CA GLU A 69 -13.30 2.04 -23.08
C GLU A 69 -11.93 2.61 -23.41
N ASN A 70 -11.85 3.53 -24.37
CA ASN A 70 -10.61 4.23 -24.71
C ASN A 70 -10.08 5.07 -23.54
N GLU A 71 -10.95 5.79 -22.84
CA GLU A 71 -10.59 6.56 -21.64
C GLU A 71 -10.05 5.64 -20.52
N ILE A 72 -10.70 4.50 -20.29
CA ILE A 72 -10.26 3.50 -19.30
C ILE A 72 -8.88 2.94 -19.67
N VAL A 73 -8.62 2.64 -20.93
CA VAL A 73 -7.31 2.17 -21.39
C VAL A 73 -6.24 3.23 -21.13
N SER A 74 -6.51 4.49 -21.48
CA SER A 74 -5.58 5.60 -21.24
C SER A 74 -5.29 5.82 -19.75
N LEU A 75 -6.32 5.78 -18.89
CA LEU A 75 -6.17 5.91 -17.45
C LEU A 75 -5.39 4.75 -16.83
N LYS A 76 -5.60 3.52 -17.29
CA LYS A 76 -4.82 2.36 -16.82
C LYS A 76 -3.36 2.48 -17.20
N GLN A 77 -3.06 2.99 -18.39
CA GLN A 77 -1.68 3.21 -18.83
C GLN A 77 -1.00 4.30 -17.99
N SER A 78 -1.66 5.42 -17.72
CA SER A 78 -1.11 6.48 -16.88
C SER A 78 -0.94 6.04 -15.43
N GLN A 79 -1.85 5.22 -14.90
CA GLN A 79 -1.72 4.60 -13.59
C GLN A 79 -0.46 3.72 -13.51
N ALA A 80 -0.25 2.84 -14.47
CA ALA A 80 0.92 1.97 -14.51
C ALA A 80 2.24 2.77 -14.57
N GLU A 81 2.27 3.84 -15.37
CA GLU A 81 3.43 4.72 -15.46
C GLU A 81 3.70 5.47 -14.14
N LEU A 82 2.65 5.94 -13.46
CA LEU A 82 2.79 6.60 -12.15
C LEU A 82 3.28 5.62 -11.06
N GLU A 83 2.78 4.39 -11.07
CA GLU A 83 3.23 3.34 -10.16
C GLU A 83 4.72 3.02 -10.37
N GLU A 84 5.18 2.89 -11.62
CA GLU A 84 6.59 2.69 -11.95
C GLU A 84 7.48 3.88 -11.52
N ARG A 85 7.00 5.11 -11.71
CA ARG A 85 7.70 6.31 -11.23
C ARG A 85 7.79 6.33 -9.71
N LEU A 86 6.72 5.96 -9.00
CA LEU A 86 6.71 5.89 -7.54
C LEU A 86 7.68 4.84 -7.00
N THR A 87 7.75 3.65 -7.61
CA THR A 87 8.71 2.63 -7.18
C THR A 87 10.15 3.09 -7.41
N THR A 88 10.43 3.70 -8.57
CA THR A 88 11.75 4.26 -8.90
C THR A 88 12.18 5.36 -7.93
N ILE A 89 11.29 6.31 -7.64
CA ILE A 89 11.56 7.40 -6.69
C ILE A 89 11.76 6.85 -5.29
N SER A 90 10.94 5.89 -4.85
CA SER A 90 11.07 5.27 -3.53
C SER A 90 12.39 4.53 -3.37
N HIS A 91 12.84 3.81 -4.42
CA HIS A 91 14.14 3.14 -4.42
C HIS A 91 15.31 4.13 -4.36
N SER A 92 15.26 5.17 -5.20
CA SER A 92 16.26 6.25 -5.21
C SER A 92 16.34 6.97 -3.87
N LEU A 93 15.20 7.24 -3.24
CA LEU A 93 15.13 7.84 -1.91
C LEU A 93 15.76 6.93 -0.85
N ALA A 94 15.42 5.63 -0.83
CA ALA A 94 16.01 4.68 0.09
C ALA A 94 17.54 4.57 -0.09
N GLU A 95 18.02 4.56 -1.33
CA GLU A 95 19.45 4.56 -1.63
C GLU A 95 20.12 5.85 -1.16
N ALA A 96 19.51 7.01 -1.40
CA ALA A 96 20.03 8.31 -0.97
C ALA A 96 20.14 8.38 0.57
N VAL A 97 19.12 7.90 1.30
CA VAL A 97 19.14 7.84 2.77
C VAL A 97 20.21 6.88 3.26
N ALA A 98 20.36 5.71 2.65
CA ALA A 98 21.40 4.74 3.02
C ALA A 98 22.81 5.31 2.81
N ARG A 99 23.06 5.98 1.67
CA ARG A 99 24.32 6.66 1.40
C ARG A 99 24.57 7.79 2.40
N TYR A 100 23.54 8.58 2.72
CA TYR A 100 23.64 9.61 3.73
C TYR A 100 24.04 9.03 5.09
N LYS A 101 23.37 7.97 5.55
CA LYS A 101 23.73 7.24 6.78
C LYS A 101 25.21 6.81 6.76
N ALA A 102 25.68 6.21 5.67
CA ALA A 102 27.07 5.78 5.54
C ALA A 102 28.05 6.95 5.66
N THR A 103 27.76 8.10 5.03
CA THR A 103 28.60 9.30 5.16
C THR A 103 28.61 9.86 6.59
N VAL A 104 27.48 9.83 7.29
CA VAL A 104 27.37 10.26 8.68
C VAL A 104 28.18 9.34 9.60
N VAL A 105 28.08 8.01 9.43
CA VAL A 105 28.88 7.04 10.19
C VAL A 105 30.38 7.27 9.95
N GLN A 106 30.79 7.45 8.69
CA GLN A 106 32.20 7.72 8.35
C GLN A 106 32.72 9.04 8.95
N ALA A 107 31.88 10.07 9.01
CA ALA A 107 32.25 11.38 9.56
C ALA A 107 32.31 11.40 11.10
N ASN A 108 31.76 10.40 11.79
CA ASN A 108 31.68 10.37 13.26
C ASN A 108 32.21 9.02 13.81
N PRO A 109 33.53 8.74 13.69
CA PRO A 109 34.11 7.45 14.09
C PRO A 109 34.05 7.19 15.60
N GLU A 110 33.88 8.21 16.43
CA GLU A 110 33.66 8.04 17.88
C GLU A 110 32.25 7.52 18.25
N VAL A 111 31.30 7.53 17.30
CA VAL A 111 29.94 7.05 17.49
C VAL A 111 29.80 5.66 16.88
N ILE A 112 29.25 4.72 17.65
CA ILE A 112 28.98 3.36 17.18
C ILE A 112 27.87 3.41 16.12
N GLU A 113 28.07 2.72 14.99
CA GLU A 113 27.12 2.69 13.86
C GLU A 113 25.70 2.28 14.29
N GLU A 114 25.58 1.35 15.25
CA GLU A 114 24.30 0.88 15.79
C GLU A 114 23.49 2.00 16.48
N LEU A 115 24.14 3.08 16.92
CA LEU A 115 23.46 4.23 17.53
C LEU A 115 22.91 5.21 16.48
N ILE A 116 23.31 5.09 15.22
CA ILE A 116 22.84 5.94 14.12
C ILE A 116 21.76 5.17 13.37
N SER A 117 20.50 5.39 13.75
CA SER A 117 19.34 4.63 13.27
C SER A 117 18.29 5.50 12.57
N GLY A 118 17.48 4.90 11.68
CA GLY A 118 16.40 5.60 10.99
C GLY A 118 16.38 5.40 9.47
N ASP A 119 15.17 5.50 8.91
CA ASP A 119 14.90 5.39 7.47
C ASP A 119 14.67 6.77 6.81
N THR A 120 14.82 7.85 7.58
CA THR A 120 14.75 9.24 7.11
C THR A 120 15.97 10.02 7.58
N ILE A 121 16.28 11.10 6.86
CA ILE A 121 17.40 11.99 7.19
C ILE A 121 17.21 12.59 8.59
N GLU A 122 15.99 12.96 8.94
CA GLU A 122 15.63 13.52 10.23
C GLU A 122 15.88 12.51 11.36
N SER A 123 15.43 11.26 11.19
CA SER A 123 15.66 10.20 12.19
C SER A 123 17.13 9.87 12.37
N ILE A 124 17.91 9.89 11.28
CA ILE A 124 19.36 9.69 11.31
C ILE A 124 20.04 10.81 12.12
N ASN A 125 19.67 12.06 11.86
CA ASN A 125 20.23 13.22 12.56
C ASN A 125 19.88 13.23 14.05
N GLU A 126 18.62 12.96 14.38
CA GLU A 126 18.19 12.89 15.78
C GLU A 126 18.93 11.76 16.53
N SER A 127 19.12 10.60 15.88
CA SER A 127 19.89 9.49 16.44
C SER A 127 21.36 9.85 16.64
N LEU A 128 21.97 10.55 15.67
CA LEU A 128 23.34 11.03 15.78
C LEU A 128 23.52 11.99 16.96
N ASP A 129 22.61 12.95 17.13
CA ASP A 129 22.68 13.93 18.21
C ASP A 129 22.57 13.26 19.58
N LYS A 130 21.64 12.31 19.73
CA LYS A 130 21.50 11.48 20.94
C LYS A 130 22.76 10.67 21.21
N ALA A 131 23.34 10.07 20.17
CA ALA A 131 24.55 9.27 20.29
C ALA A 131 25.77 10.12 20.72
N LYS A 132 25.93 11.30 20.13
CA LYS A 132 26.97 12.28 20.52
C LYS A 132 26.81 12.71 21.98
N ALA A 133 25.59 13.03 22.41
CA ALA A 133 25.32 13.41 23.80
C ALA A 133 25.69 12.27 24.77
N LEU A 134 25.41 11.02 24.41
CA LEU A 134 25.80 9.86 25.21
C LEU A 134 27.32 9.72 25.30
N VAL A 135 28.04 9.81 24.17
CA VAL A 135 29.50 9.75 24.13
C VAL A 135 30.14 10.85 24.97
N SER A 136 29.63 12.10 24.87
CA SER A 136 30.10 13.21 25.71
C SER A 136 29.89 12.94 27.20
N LYS A 137 28.73 12.40 27.58
CA LYS A 137 28.44 12.06 28.99
C LYS A 137 29.33 10.92 29.50
N VAL A 138 29.57 9.90 28.68
CA VAL A 138 30.48 8.79 29.00
C VAL A 138 31.90 9.32 29.18
N ARG A 139 32.38 10.18 28.28
CA ARG A 139 33.71 10.80 28.38
C ARG A 139 33.87 11.60 29.67
N GLN A 140 32.89 12.45 30.00
CA GLN A 140 32.90 13.23 31.24
C GLN A 140 32.89 12.35 32.50
N GLY A 141 32.09 11.27 32.49
CA GLY A 141 32.03 10.31 33.60
C GLY A 141 33.36 9.59 33.80
N VAL A 142 33.99 9.12 32.73
CA VAL A 142 35.31 8.46 32.77
C VAL A 142 36.39 9.42 33.26
N GLU A 143 36.43 10.66 32.77
CA GLU A 143 37.41 11.67 33.20
C GLU A 143 37.27 12.02 34.69
N THR A 144 36.03 12.12 35.18
CA THR A 144 35.75 12.34 36.61
C THR A 144 36.25 11.15 37.45
N GLN A 145 36.01 9.92 37.00
CA GLN A 145 36.50 8.72 37.68
C GLN A 145 38.03 8.63 37.68
N ILE A 146 38.69 8.93 36.55
CA ILE A 146 40.16 8.96 36.46
C ILE A 146 40.73 10.02 37.40
N SER A 147 40.09 11.18 37.50
CA SER A 147 40.51 12.27 38.40
C SER A 147 40.38 11.89 39.87
N LEU A 148 39.32 11.17 40.24
CA LEU A 148 39.13 10.65 41.60
C LEU A 148 40.09 9.50 41.94
N ALA A 149 40.42 8.66 40.94
CA ALA A 149 41.37 7.57 41.08
C ALA A 149 42.84 8.02 41.06
N LYS A 150 43.11 9.29 40.72
CA LYS A 150 44.45 9.89 40.76
C LYS A 150 44.87 10.09 42.22
N VAL A 151 45.35 9.02 42.83
CA VAL A 151 45.93 9.04 44.17
C VAL A 151 47.09 10.05 44.18
N PRO A 152 47.16 11.01 45.12
CA PRO A 152 48.36 11.81 45.32
C PRO A 152 49.53 10.85 45.46
N ALA A 153 50.63 11.08 44.74
CA ALA A 153 51.84 10.26 44.82
C ALA A 153 52.27 10.17 46.29
N GLY A 154 51.83 9.12 46.95
CA GLY A 154 51.83 8.96 48.40
C GLY A 154 53.13 8.37 48.85
N ALA A 155 54.20 9.14 48.69
CA ALA A 155 55.37 9.16 49.56
C ALA A 155 56.19 10.38 49.13
N PRO A 156 56.54 11.30 50.04
CA PRO A 156 57.66 12.20 49.80
C PRO A 156 58.85 11.37 49.30
N GLU A 157 59.59 11.85 48.30
CA GLU A 157 60.88 11.24 47.98
C GLU A 157 61.63 11.02 49.28
N ARG A 158 62.16 9.81 49.49
CA ARG A 158 63.10 9.56 50.58
C ARG A 158 64.30 10.45 50.32
N THR A 159 64.29 11.64 50.89
CA THR A 159 65.47 12.50 50.96
C THR A 159 66.50 11.69 51.72
N ALA A 160 67.52 11.19 51.01
CA ALA A 160 68.68 10.61 51.65
C ALA A 160 69.26 11.70 52.58
N PRO A 161 69.72 11.36 53.79
CA PRO A 161 70.39 12.31 54.66
C PRO A 161 71.50 13.01 53.88
N ASP A 162 71.54 14.34 53.89
CA ASP A 162 72.58 15.09 53.21
C ASP A 162 73.92 14.89 53.93
N LEU A 163 74.76 14.01 53.40
CA LEU A 163 76.09 13.73 53.93
C LEU A 163 77.12 14.78 53.51
N SER A 164 76.74 15.79 52.72
CA SER A 164 77.67 16.79 52.18
C SER A 164 78.25 17.71 53.25
N ALA A 165 77.52 17.91 54.35
CA ALA A 165 77.95 18.71 55.50
C ALA A 165 78.86 17.96 56.50
N LEU A 166 79.02 16.63 56.35
CA LEU A 166 79.85 15.82 57.25
C LEU A 166 81.31 15.77 56.79
N SER A 167 82.23 15.91 57.73
CA SER A 167 83.66 15.72 57.50
C SER A 167 83.98 14.27 57.11
N PRO A 168 85.13 14.00 56.47
CA PRO A 168 85.52 12.64 56.09
C PRO A 168 85.53 11.63 57.25
N ARG A 169 85.83 12.08 58.48
CA ARG A 169 85.79 11.22 59.67
C ARG A 169 84.36 10.86 60.08
N GLU A 170 83.45 11.83 60.05
CA GLU A 170 82.04 11.63 60.42
C GLU A 170 81.30 10.75 59.41
N LYS A 171 81.66 10.83 58.13
CA LYS A 171 81.13 9.91 57.09
C LYS A 171 81.50 8.45 57.36
N ILE A 172 82.73 8.20 57.80
CA ILE A 172 83.20 6.85 58.12
C ILE A 172 82.47 6.32 59.36
N GLN A 173 82.32 7.15 60.40
CA GLN A 173 81.62 6.74 61.62
C GLN A 173 80.14 6.44 61.36
N TYR A 174 79.44 7.30 60.60
CA TYR A 174 78.05 7.06 60.18
C TYR A 174 77.88 5.72 59.45
N ALA A 175 78.83 5.36 58.58
CA ALA A 175 78.81 4.08 57.87
C ALA A 175 79.06 2.85 58.77
N ILE A 176 79.77 3.02 59.89
CA ILE A 176 80.06 1.95 60.86
C ILE A 176 78.91 1.76 61.85
N GLU A 177 78.29 2.85 62.33
CA GLU A 177 77.19 2.81 63.30
C GLU A 177 75.82 2.45 62.70
N GLY A 178 75.61 2.71 61.40
CA GLY A 178 74.33 2.45 60.71
C GLY A 178 74.00 0.98 60.39
N LYS A 179 74.81 0.01 60.83
CA LYS A 179 74.55 -1.44 60.66
C LYS A 179 74.08 -2.07 61.97
N LYS A 180 72.81 -1.90 62.32
CA LYS A 180 72.03 -2.83 63.16
C LYS A 180 70.59 -2.89 62.66
#